data_AF-A0A9X8GS83-F1
#
_entry.id   AF-A0A9X8GS83-F1
#
_cell.length_a   1.000
_cell.length_b   1.000
_cell.length_c   1.000
_cell.angle_alpha   90.00
_cell.angle_beta   90.00
_cell.angle_gamma   90.00
#
_symmetry.space_group_name_H-M   'P 1'
#
loop_
_entity.id
_entity.type
_entity.pdbx_description
1 polymer ?
#
loop_
_entity_poly.entity_id
_entity_poly.type
_entity_poly.pdbx_seq_one_letter_code
_entity_poly.pdbx_strand_id
1 'polypeptide(L)'
;MTIDAILEELQKATGRLEGSFASKLYATLNPSAPVIDSEVLKNLHWRLPHAKHPDRHGAVCTLHAKLGQELDVFLQTSDGDYLIRKFDMTYAKEKARVTAQKKLDLVLWQNR
;
A
#
# COMPACT_ATOMS: atom_id res chain seq x y z
N MET A 1 -11.21 7.85 -9.61
CA MET A 1 -10.35 6.95 -10.40
C MET A 1 -9.97 5.76 -9.53
N THR A 2 -10.08 4.53 -10.02
CA THR A 2 -9.80 3.29 -9.28
C THR A 2 -8.36 2.82 -9.52
N ILE A 3 -7.84 1.93 -8.66
CA ILE A 3 -6.53 1.27 -8.90
C ILE A 3 -6.54 0.49 -10.22
N ASP A 4 -7.67 -0.13 -10.53
CA ASP A 4 -7.96 -0.89 -11.74
C ASP A 4 -7.73 -0.06 -13.01
N ALA A 5 -8.36 1.13 -13.07
CA ALA A 5 -8.22 2.06 -14.18
C ALA A 5 -6.77 2.58 -14.32
N ILE A 6 -6.10 2.89 -13.21
CA ILE A 6 -4.69 3.33 -13.25
C ILE A 6 -3.79 2.24 -13.82
N LEU A 7 -4.02 0.99 -13.38
CA LEU A 7 -3.24 -0.16 -13.80
C LEU A 7 -3.45 -0.45 -15.29
N GLU A 8 -4.69 -0.33 -15.78
CA GLU A 8 -5.03 -0.46 -17.20
C GLU A 8 -4.34 0.61 -18.05
N GLU A 9 -4.41 1.88 -17.64
CA GLU A 9 -3.80 2.99 -18.39
C GLU A 9 -2.27 2.92 -18.39
N LEU A 10 -1.64 2.54 -17.27
CA LEU A 10 -0.20 2.29 -17.22
C LEU A 10 0.21 1.14 -18.14
N GLN A 11 -0.58 0.07 -18.20
CA GLN A 11 -0.31 -1.06 -19.07
C GLN A 11 -0.43 -0.66 -20.55
N LYS A 12 -1.45 0.12 -20.92
CA LYS A 12 -1.59 0.67 -22.28
C LYS A 12 -0.39 1.53 -22.66
N ALA A 13 0.08 2.39 -21.74
CA ALA A 13 1.17 3.32 -22.01
C ALA A 13 2.56 2.65 -22.05
N THR A 14 2.78 1.59 -21.27
CA THR A 14 4.13 1.01 -21.06
C THR A 14 4.29 -0.42 -21.57
N GLY A 15 3.18 -1.10 -21.89
CA GLY A 15 3.14 -2.52 -22.19
C GLY A 15 3.36 -3.43 -20.97
N ARG A 16 3.41 -2.87 -19.75
CA ARG A 16 3.73 -3.61 -18.52
C ARG A 16 2.66 -3.43 -17.45
N LEU A 17 2.39 -4.50 -16.71
CA LEU A 17 1.51 -4.45 -15.54
C LEU A 17 2.32 -4.04 -14.29
N GLU A 18 2.34 -2.75 -14.01
CA GLU A 18 3.17 -2.10 -12.98
C GLU A 18 2.42 -1.91 -11.64
N GLY A 19 2.05 -3.01 -10.98
CA GLY A 19 1.20 -2.96 -9.77
C GLY A 19 1.73 -2.08 -8.63
N SER A 20 3.05 -2.11 -8.38
CA SER A 20 3.66 -1.25 -7.37
C SER A 20 3.56 0.24 -7.73
N PHE A 21 3.87 0.60 -8.97
CA PHE A 21 3.79 1.99 -9.43
C PHE A 21 2.34 2.49 -9.48
N ALA A 22 1.41 1.66 -9.96
CA ALA A 22 -0.02 1.96 -9.97
C ALA A 22 -0.54 2.28 -8.56
N SER A 23 -0.17 1.48 -7.55
CA SER A 23 -0.58 1.73 -6.16
C SER A 23 -0.04 3.04 -5.58
N LYS A 24 1.18 3.45 -5.99
CA LYS A 24 1.76 4.75 -5.58
C LYS A 24 0.98 5.91 -6.18
N LEU A 25 0.64 5.84 -7.48
CA LEU A 25 -0.20 6.85 -8.13
C LEU A 25 -1.60 6.91 -7.52
N TYR A 26 -2.19 5.76 -7.23
CA TYR A 26 -3.49 5.67 -6.57
C TYR A 26 -3.47 6.31 -5.16
N ALA A 27 -2.40 6.06 -4.40
CA ALA A 27 -2.21 6.62 -3.06
C ALA A 27 -2.02 8.15 -3.04
N THR A 28 -1.52 8.75 -4.12
CA THR A 28 -1.46 10.22 -4.26
C THR A 28 -2.86 10.84 -4.33
N LEU A 29 -3.80 10.15 -4.99
CA LEU A 29 -5.19 10.60 -5.10
C LEU A 29 -6.04 10.17 -3.90
N ASN A 30 -5.67 9.06 -3.26
CA ASN A 30 -6.36 8.47 -2.12
C ASN A 30 -5.35 8.21 -0.99
N PRO A 31 -5.06 9.21 -0.13
CA PRO A 31 -4.03 9.11 0.90
C PRO A 31 -4.24 8.00 1.94
N SER A 32 -5.45 7.44 2.04
CA SER A 32 -5.75 6.29 2.90
C SER A 32 -5.51 4.94 2.21
N ALA A 33 -5.12 4.92 0.93
CA ALA A 33 -4.83 3.69 0.22
C ALA A 33 -3.40 3.18 0.52
N PRO A 34 -3.23 1.86 0.66
CA PRO A 34 -1.93 1.26 0.86
C PRO A 34 -1.08 1.34 -0.41
N VAL A 35 0.24 1.25 -0.24
CA VAL A 35 1.17 1.08 -1.36
C VAL A 35 1.62 -0.37 -1.43
N ILE A 36 1.54 -0.97 -2.61
CA ILE A 36 2.21 -2.23 -2.89
C ILE A 36 3.71 -1.97 -2.97
N ASP A 37 4.44 -2.42 -1.96
CA ASP A 37 5.89 -2.32 -1.88
C ASP A 37 6.51 -3.70 -1.58
N SER A 38 7.67 -4.00 -2.16
CA SER A 38 8.29 -5.32 -2.03
C SER A 38 8.72 -5.65 -0.60
N GLU A 39 9.19 -4.66 0.17
CA GLU A 39 9.56 -4.91 1.57
C GLU A 39 8.32 -5.10 2.45
N VAL A 40 7.26 -4.33 2.20
CA VAL A 40 5.97 -4.53 2.90
C VAL A 40 5.41 -5.91 2.62
N LEU A 41 5.37 -6.32 1.34
CA LEU A 41 4.92 -7.65 0.98
C LEU A 41 5.81 -8.73 1.61
N LYS A 42 7.13 -8.55 1.63
CA LYS A 42 8.06 -9.49 2.27
C LYS A 42 7.79 -9.63 3.77
N ASN A 43 7.56 -8.53 4.48
CA ASN A 43 7.23 -8.52 5.91
C ASN A 43 5.88 -9.21 6.20
N LEU A 44 4.94 -9.18 5.24
CA LEU A 44 3.68 -9.91 5.30
C LEU A 44 3.78 -11.34 4.76
N HIS A 45 4.95 -11.80 4.31
CA HIS A 45 5.16 -13.06 3.60
C HIS A 45 4.33 -13.21 2.30
N TRP A 46 3.97 -12.09 1.68
CA TRP A 46 3.21 -12.02 0.44
C TRP A 46 4.12 -11.77 -0.77
N ARG A 47 3.58 -11.99 -1.97
CA ARG A 47 4.29 -11.75 -3.24
C ARG A 47 3.33 -11.20 -4.28
N LEU A 48 3.88 -10.43 -5.22
CA LEU A 48 3.15 -10.04 -6.42
C LEU A 48 2.75 -11.27 -7.25
N PRO A 49 1.60 -11.23 -7.96
CA PRO A 49 1.22 -12.27 -8.91
C PRO A 49 2.30 -12.47 -9.99
N HIS A 50 2.58 -13.74 -10.30
CA HIS A 50 3.57 -14.11 -11.30
C HIS A 50 3.21 -13.54 -12.69
N ALA A 51 4.22 -13.27 -13.52
CA ALA A 51 4.05 -12.65 -14.84
C ALA A 51 3.09 -13.42 -15.76
N LYS A 52 3.05 -14.75 -15.64
CA LYS A 52 2.19 -15.67 -16.42
C LYS A 52 0.83 -15.96 -15.78
N HIS A 53 0.45 -15.25 -14.72
CA HIS A 53 -0.86 -15.45 -14.09
C HIS A 53 -1.97 -15.11 -15.12
N PRO A 54 -2.97 -16.00 -15.35
CA PRO A 54 -3.95 -15.83 -16.42
C PRO A 54 -4.79 -14.57 -16.26
N ASP A 55 -5.10 -14.19 -15.01
CA ASP A 55 -5.70 -12.90 -14.67
C ASP A 55 -4.74 -12.12 -13.74
N ARG A 56 -3.59 -11.72 -14.28
CA ARG A 56 -2.59 -11.02 -13.46
C ARG A 56 -3.09 -9.65 -12.99
N HIS A 57 -3.89 -8.97 -13.80
CA HIS A 57 -4.45 -7.65 -13.52
C HIS A 57 -5.43 -7.71 -12.34
N GLY A 58 -6.44 -8.59 -12.40
CA GLY A 58 -7.39 -8.78 -11.29
C GLY A 58 -6.71 -9.30 -10.02
N ALA A 59 -5.67 -10.13 -10.16
CA ALA A 59 -4.88 -10.58 -9.02
C ALA A 59 -4.11 -9.44 -8.32
N VAL A 60 -3.61 -8.45 -9.06
CA VAL A 60 -2.97 -7.24 -8.49
C VAL A 60 -4.00 -6.37 -7.78
N CYS A 61 -5.18 -6.15 -8.39
CA CYS A 61 -6.27 -5.41 -7.75
C CYS A 61 -6.72 -6.09 -6.44
N THR A 62 -6.85 -7.41 -6.45
CA THR A 62 -7.18 -8.21 -5.27
C THR A 62 -6.12 -8.10 -4.18
N LEU A 63 -4.83 -8.18 -4.55
CA LEU A 63 -3.72 -8.01 -3.61
C LEU A 63 -3.74 -6.62 -2.98
N HIS A 64 -3.99 -5.57 -3.76
CA HIS A 64 -4.11 -4.20 -3.22
C HIS A 64 -5.26 -4.08 -2.21
N ALA A 65 -6.44 -4.63 -2.54
CA ALA A 65 -7.59 -4.60 -1.65
C ALA A 65 -7.33 -5.37 -0.34
N LYS A 66 -6.76 -6.57 -0.44
CA LYS A 66 -6.37 -7.37 0.74
C LYS A 66 -5.33 -6.67 1.60
N LEU A 67 -4.35 -6.03 0.97
CA LEU A 67 -3.33 -5.27 1.70
C LEU A 67 -3.96 -4.13 2.52
N GLY A 68 -4.95 -3.44 1.94
CA GLY A 68 -5.70 -2.41 2.67
C GLY A 68 -6.41 -2.99 3.89
N GLN A 69 -7.13 -4.10 3.71
CA GLN A 69 -7.84 -4.77 4.80
C GLN A 69 -6.91 -5.23 5.93
N GLU A 70 -5.77 -5.85 5.60
CA GLU A 70 -4.81 -6.30 6.62
C GLU A 70 -4.19 -5.13 7.39
N LEU A 71 -3.87 -4.03 6.70
CA LEU A 71 -3.31 -2.85 7.35
C LEU A 71 -4.37 -2.14 8.22
N ASP A 72 -5.62 -2.08 7.77
CA ASP A 72 -6.73 -1.59 8.59
C ASP A 72 -6.93 -2.44 9.85
N VAL A 73 -6.87 -3.77 9.74
CA VAL A 73 -6.92 -4.70 10.88
C VAL A 73 -5.73 -4.47 11.81
N PHE A 74 -4.52 -4.36 11.26
CA PHE A 74 -3.31 -4.13 12.04
C PHE A 74 -3.38 -2.81 12.82
N LEU A 75 -3.93 -1.74 12.22
CA LEU A 75 -4.13 -0.45 12.88
C LEU A 75 -5.06 -0.54 14.11
N GLN A 76 -5.94 -1.54 14.19
CA GLN A 76 -6.79 -1.77 15.37
C GLN A 76 -6.10 -2.57 16.49
N THR A 77 -4.88 -3.06 16.26
CA THR A 77 -4.11 -3.79 17.28
C THR A 77 -3.37 -2.82 18.21
N SER A 78 -2.93 -3.30 19.36
CA SER A 78 -2.08 -2.53 20.28
C SER A 78 -0.77 -2.10 19.64
N ASP A 79 -0.19 -2.94 18.77
CA ASP A 79 1.06 -2.64 18.08
C ASP A 79 0.84 -1.56 17.02
N GLY A 80 -0.27 -1.64 16.28
CA GLY A 80 -0.70 -0.59 15.35
C GLY A 80 -0.86 0.77 16.04
N ASP A 81 -1.65 0.83 17.12
CA ASP A 81 -1.83 2.06 17.91
C ASP A 81 -0.51 2.59 18.46
N TYR A 82 0.34 1.70 18.99
CA TYR A 82 1.68 2.07 19.48
C TYR A 82 2.53 2.74 18.39
N LEU A 83 2.56 2.17 17.18
CA LEU A 83 3.32 2.74 16.06
C LEU A 83 2.79 4.11 15.63
N ILE A 84 1.47 4.29 15.57
CA ILE A 84 0.85 5.58 15.26
C ILE A 84 1.16 6.62 16.32
N ARG A 85 1.05 6.28 17.60
CA ARG A 85 1.40 7.19 18.71
C ARG A 85 2.87 7.58 18.68
N LYS A 86 3.75 6.61 18.42
CA LYS A 86 5.19 6.87 18.31
C LYS A 86 5.48 7.84 17.17
N PHE A 87 4.86 7.65 16.00
CA PHE A 87 4.94 8.60 14.90
C PHE A 87 4.46 9.99 15.35
N ASP A 88 3.29 10.08 15.97
CA ASP A 88 2.67 11.36 16.36
C ASP A 88 3.48 12.12 17.42
N MET A 89 4.19 11.41 18.29
CA MET A 89 5.13 12.00 19.24
C MET A 89 6.40 12.50 18.55
N THR A 90 6.94 11.75 17.59
CA THR A 90 8.14 12.15 16.83
C THR A 90 7.88 13.31 15.88
N TYR A 91 6.71 13.33 15.22
CA TYR A 91 6.34 14.29 14.18
C TYR A 91 5.08 15.07 14.58
N ALA A 92 5.14 15.73 15.74
CA ALA A 92 3.99 16.38 16.36
C ALA A 92 3.34 17.49 15.52
N LYS A 93 4.10 18.15 14.63
CA LYS A 93 3.59 19.22 13.75
C LYS A 93 2.88 18.66 12.52
N GLU A 94 3.29 17.49 12.06
CA GLU A 94 2.85 16.85 10.83
C GLU A 94 1.71 15.85 11.06
N LYS A 95 1.51 15.38 12.30
CA LYS A 95 0.54 14.32 12.64
C LYS A 95 -0.87 14.50 12.09
N ALA A 96 -1.33 15.74 11.94
CA ALA A 96 -2.67 16.06 11.44
C ALA A 96 -2.77 16.04 9.91
N ARG A 97 -1.63 16.10 9.20
CA ARG A 97 -1.55 16.12 7.73
C ARG A 97 -1.30 14.74 7.12
N VAL A 98 -0.86 13.79 7.94
CA VAL A 98 -0.51 12.43 7.51
C VAL A 98 -1.60 11.47 7.99
N THR A 99 -2.14 10.67 7.07
CA THR A 99 -3.14 9.64 7.42
C THR A 99 -2.51 8.51 8.24
N ALA A 100 -3.30 7.79 9.03
CA ALA A 100 -2.82 6.62 9.79
C ALA A 100 -2.15 5.59 8.86
N GLN A 101 -2.75 5.35 7.68
CA GLN A 101 -2.17 4.50 6.65
C GLN A 101 -0.74 4.93 6.27
N LYS A 102 -0.51 6.22 6.02
CA LYS A 102 0.82 6.72 5.61
C LYS A 102 1.83 6.70 6.74
N LYS A 103 1.38 6.91 7.98
CA LYS A 103 2.23 6.73 9.17
C LYS A 103 2.68 5.27 9.28
N LEU A 104 1.76 4.33 9.11
CA LEU A 104 2.07 2.90 9.13
C LEU A 104 2.95 2.47 7.97
N ASP A 105 2.65 2.91 6.74
CA ASP A 105 3.48 2.65 5.54
C ASP A 105 4.94 3.05 5.80
N LEU A 106 5.17 4.25 6.38
CA LEU A 106 6.52 4.73 6.69
C LEU A 106 7.24 3.83 7.70
N VAL A 107 6.57 3.45 8.79
CA VAL A 107 7.16 2.59 9.82
C VAL A 107 7.51 1.22 9.26
N LEU A 108 6.61 0.61 8.49
CA LEU A 108 6.84 -0.68 7.85
C LEU A 108 8.00 -0.63 6.84
N TRP A 109 8.25 0.51 6.20
CA TRP A 109 9.40 0.72 5.30
C TRP A 109 10.75 0.90 6.01
N GLN A 110 10.76 1.30 7.28
CA GLN A 110 12.00 1.50 8.06
C GLN A 110 12.54 0.22 8.69
N ASN A 111 11.70 -0.81 8.86
CA ASN A 111 12.11 -2.12 9.36
C ASN A 111 12.76 -2.96 8.25
N ARG A 112 13.98 -2.58 7.85
CA ARG A 112 14.83 -3.32 6.90
C ARG A 112 15.74 -4.31 7.59
#